data_AF-A0A7K6MXN4-F1
#
_entry.id   AF-A0A7K6MXN4-F1
#
_cell.length_a   1.000
_cell.length_b   1.000
_cell.length_c   1.000
_cell.angle_alpha   90.00
_cell.angle_beta   90.00
_cell.angle_gamma   90.00
#
_symmetry.space_group_name_H-M   'P 1'
#
loop_
_entity.id
_entity.type
_entity.pdbx_description
1 polymer ?
#
loop_
_entity_poly.entity_id
_entity_poly.type
_entity_poly.pdbx_seq_one_letter_code
_entity_poly.pdbx_strand_id
1 'polypeptide(L)'
;PSGAMPTPCSPRRTSKERARAGAGGSRGAPLQHSFLTDVSDVCEMEGGLLSLLSDFHSGKLQAFGKECSFEQLEHVREMQEKLARLHFGLDVCVEELPQEQKKAAADRNLDQLLAHLEELSSSIQKLHLAESSDPEDAA
;
A
#
# COMPACT_ATOMS: atom_id res chain seq x y z
N PRO A 1 -28.80 -32.97 -18.75
CA PRO A 1 -28.45 -31.66 -19.35
C PRO A 1 -27.67 -30.80 -18.33
N SER A 2 -26.35 -31.03 -18.30
CA SER A 2 -25.41 -30.35 -17.40
C SER A 2 -25.18 -28.90 -17.82
N GLY A 3 -25.28 -27.98 -16.87
CA GLY A 3 -24.94 -26.58 -17.03
C GLY A 3 -23.42 -26.37 -17.07
N ALA A 4 -22.98 -25.51 -17.98
CA ALA A 4 -21.62 -24.99 -18.02
C ALA A 4 -21.64 -23.53 -17.54
N MET A 5 -20.81 -23.24 -16.53
CA MET A 5 -20.55 -21.89 -16.02
C MET A 5 -19.50 -21.19 -16.89
N PRO A 6 -19.58 -19.87 -17.14
CA PRO A 6 -18.54 -19.15 -17.87
C PRO A 6 -17.33 -18.86 -16.97
N THR A 7 -16.13 -19.13 -17.49
CA THR A 7 -14.82 -18.87 -16.88
C THR A 7 -14.41 -17.40 -16.99
N PRO A 8 -13.71 -16.82 -15.99
CA PRO A 8 -13.18 -15.45 -16.10
C PRO A 8 -11.94 -15.38 -17.00
N CYS A 9 -11.92 -14.40 -17.89
CA CYS A 9 -10.79 -14.10 -18.79
C CYS A 9 -9.63 -13.46 -18.03
N SER A 10 -8.48 -14.12 -18.01
CA SER A 10 -7.20 -13.53 -17.57
C SER A 10 -6.60 -12.60 -18.63
N PRO A 11 -5.98 -11.46 -18.25
CA PRO A 11 -5.34 -10.59 -19.22
C PRO A 11 -4.06 -11.20 -19.80
N ARG A 12 -3.97 -11.21 -21.13
CA ARG A 12 -2.81 -11.64 -21.93
C ARG A 12 -1.61 -10.73 -21.65
N ARG A 13 -0.54 -11.28 -21.09
CA ARG A 13 0.80 -10.67 -21.14
C ARG A 13 1.42 -10.97 -22.51
N THR A 14 1.71 -9.95 -23.29
CA THR A 14 2.46 -10.05 -24.54
C THR A 14 3.93 -10.30 -24.22
N SER A 15 4.43 -11.45 -24.67
CA SER A 15 5.85 -11.78 -24.66
C SER A 15 6.51 -11.14 -25.88
N LYS A 16 7.55 -10.32 -25.67
CA LYS A 16 8.45 -9.87 -26.76
C LYS A 16 9.88 -10.20 -26.39
N GLU A 17 10.46 -11.15 -27.13
CA GLU A 17 11.84 -11.59 -27.02
C GLU A 17 12.80 -10.71 -27.86
N ARG A 18 13.87 -10.29 -27.17
CA ARG A 18 15.26 -9.88 -27.52
C ARG A 18 15.65 -9.38 -28.93
N ALA A 19 16.40 -8.27 -28.92
CA ALA A 19 17.70 -8.16 -29.62
C ALA A 19 18.63 -7.17 -28.89
N ARG A 20 19.95 -7.38 -29.01
CA ARG A 20 21.05 -6.88 -28.16
C ARG A 20 21.58 -5.49 -28.55
N ALA A 21 22.11 -4.76 -27.56
CA ALA A 21 23.46 -4.16 -27.48
C ALA A 21 23.44 -2.76 -26.83
N GLY A 22 24.17 -2.60 -25.72
CA GLY A 22 24.37 -1.32 -25.03
C GLY A 22 25.00 -1.57 -23.66
N ALA A 23 26.21 -1.06 -23.46
CA ALA A 23 27.11 -1.37 -22.36
C ALA A 23 26.66 -0.81 -20.99
N GLY A 24 27.06 -1.51 -19.92
CA GLY A 24 27.18 -0.95 -18.56
C GLY A 24 26.12 -1.40 -17.56
N GLY A 25 26.54 -2.14 -16.52
CA GLY A 25 25.82 -2.22 -15.24
C GLY A 25 25.11 -3.55 -14.95
N SER A 26 25.82 -4.45 -14.26
CA SER A 26 25.33 -5.56 -13.42
C SER A 26 23.99 -6.21 -13.78
N ARG A 27 24.01 -7.17 -14.72
CA ARG A 27 22.94 -8.16 -14.91
C ARG A 27 23.04 -9.22 -13.81
N GLY A 28 21.97 -9.31 -13.01
CA GLY A 28 21.55 -10.45 -12.19
C GLY A 28 22.55 -11.58 -11.98
N ALA A 29 23.30 -11.50 -10.88
CA ALA A 29 23.75 -12.70 -10.18
C ALA A 29 22.57 -13.21 -9.32
N PRO A 30 22.36 -14.54 -9.20
CA PRO A 30 21.57 -15.09 -8.10
C PRO A 30 22.13 -14.53 -6.79
N LEU A 31 21.27 -14.19 -5.81
CA LEU A 31 21.68 -13.88 -4.44
C LEU A 31 22.46 -15.09 -3.90
N GLN A 32 23.77 -15.08 -4.08
CA GLN A 32 24.67 -16.06 -3.51
C GLN A 32 24.72 -15.71 -2.03
N HIS A 33 23.97 -16.43 -1.20
CA HIS A 33 24.18 -16.43 0.24
C HIS A 33 25.55 -17.07 0.49
N SER A 34 26.61 -16.25 0.42
CA SER A 34 27.88 -16.62 1.03
C SER A 34 27.60 -16.74 2.52
N PHE A 35 27.68 -17.96 3.03
CA PHE A 35 27.73 -18.17 4.47
C PHE A 35 28.90 -17.32 5.00
N LEU A 36 28.67 -16.49 6.02
CA LEU A 36 29.72 -15.66 6.62
C LEU A 36 30.78 -16.59 7.22
N THR A 37 31.84 -16.86 6.47
CA THR A 37 32.91 -17.76 6.91
C THR A 37 34.06 -17.01 7.58
N ASP A 38 34.14 -15.69 7.41
CA ASP A 38 35.12 -14.84 8.09
C ASP A 38 34.56 -14.35 9.43
N VAL A 39 35.36 -14.45 10.48
CA VAL A 39 35.04 -13.93 11.82
C VAL A 39 34.86 -12.40 11.77
N SER A 40 35.57 -11.72 10.88
CA SER A 40 35.49 -10.28 10.67
C SER A 40 34.09 -9.85 10.21
N ASP A 41 33.48 -10.58 9.27
CA ASP A 41 32.13 -10.30 8.76
C ASP A 41 31.06 -10.53 9.83
N VAL A 42 31.26 -11.55 10.69
CA VAL A 42 30.36 -11.83 11.81
C VAL A 42 30.41 -10.72 12.85
N CYS A 43 31.61 -10.24 13.20
CA CYS A 43 31.78 -9.13 14.14
C CYS A 43 31.22 -7.81 13.60
N GLU A 44 31.34 -7.55 12.29
CA GLU A 44 30.75 -6.36 11.67
C GLU A 44 29.22 -6.39 11.74
N MET A 45 28.61 -7.54 11.43
CA MET A 45 27.17 -7.72 11.54
C MET A 45 26.69 -7.61 13.00
N GLU A 46 27.42 -8.21 13.95
CA GLU A 46 27.14 -8.06 15.39
C GLU A 46 27.16 -6.59 15.80
N GLY A 47 28.17 -5.84 15.36
CA GLY A 47 28.25 -4.39 15.58
C GLY A 47 27.06 -3.63 14.98
N GLY A 48 26.66 -3.97 13.76
CA GLY A 48 25.49 -3.39 13.10
C GLY A 48 24.18 -3.68 13.85
N LEU A 49 23.98 -4.91 14.32
CA LEU A 49 22.79 -5.30 15.08
C LEU A 49 22.75 -4.65 16.47
N LEU A 50 23.88 -4.54 17.17
CA LEU A 50 23.98 -3.83 18.45
C LEU A 50 23.68 -2.33 18.27
N SER A 51 24.20 -1.71 17.20
CA SER A 51 23.88 -0.33 16.86
C SER A 51 22.39 -0.15 16.57
N LEU A 52 21.78 -1.08 15.84
CA LEU A 52 20.35 -1.04 15.56
C LEU A 52 19.51 -1.16 16.83
N LEU A 53 19.92 -2.04 17.77
CA LEU A 53 19.27 -2.18 19.07
C LEU A 53 19.40 -0.91 19.92
N SER A 54 20.57 -0.27 19.90
CA SER A 54 20.80 1.02 20.55
C SER A 54 19.92 2.13 19.97
N ASP A 55 19.79 2.19 18.65
CA ASP A 55 18.91 3.14 17.96
C ASP A 55 17.43 2.88 18.29
N PHE A 56 17.05 1.62 18.55
CA PHE A 56 15.71 1.25 19.01
C PHE A 56 15.44 1.71 20.45
N HIS A 57 16.35 1.44 21.39
CA HIS A 57 16.19 1.83 22.80
C HIS A 57 16.24 3.35 23.01
N SER A 58 17.02 4.06 22.19
CA SER A 58 17.09 5.53 22.23
C SER A 58 15.89 6.21 21.56
N GLY A 59 15.01 5.45 20.90
CA GLY A 59 13.86 5.98 20.17
C GLY A 59 14.24 6.76 18.92
N LYS A 60 15.49 6.67 18.45
CA LYS A 60 15.98 7.25 17.20
C LYS A 60 15.42 6.50 16.00
N LEU A 61 15.25 5.18 16.12
CA LEU A 61 14.58 4.37 15.11
C LEU A 61 13.07 4.40 15.36
N GLN A 62 12.37 5.26 14.64
CA GLN A 62 10.91 5.30 14.64
C GLN A 62 10.39 4.81 13.28
N ALA A 63 9.55 3.77 13.29
CA ALA A 63 8.91 3.27 12.07
C ALA A 63 7.75 4.17 11.60
N PHE A 64 7.20 4.95 12.54
CA PHE A 64 6.09 5.86 12.32
C PHE A 64 6.49 7.25 12.82
N GLY A 65 6.02 8.30 12.13
CA GLY A 65 6.36 9.68 12.49
C GLY A 65 5.88 10.03 13.90
N LYS A 66 6.54 11.00 14.54
CA LYS A 66 6.24 11.46 15.91
C LYS A 66 4.76 11.84 16.11
N GLU A 67 4.09 12.27 15.05
CA GLU A 67 2.70 12.72 15.04
C GLU A 67 1.77 11.89 14.15
N CYS A 68 2.29 10.84 13.49
CA CYS A 68 1.54 9.90 12.67
C CYS A 68 1.59 8.53 13.34
N SER A 69 0.63 8.26 14.23
CA SER A 69 0.53 7.02 14.97
C SER A 69 0.11 5.85 14.07
N PHE A 70 0.54 4.64 14.45
CA PHE A 70 0.11 3.40 13.81
C PHE A 70 -1.43 3.29 13.77
N GLU A 71 -2.11 3.71 14.83
CA GLU A 71 -3.58 3.69 14.93
C GLU A 71 -4.24 4.57 13.87
N GLN A 72 -3.68 5.75 13.58
CA GLN A 72 -4.22 6.63 12.53
C GLN A 72 -4.00 6.05 11.13
N LEU A 73 -2.86 5.41 10.88
CA LEU A 73 -2.60 4.72 9.62
C LEU A 73 -3.51 3.49 9.43
N GLU A 74 -3.75 2.74 10.51
CA GLU A 74 -4.70 1.63 10.51
C GLU A 74 -6.12 2.13 10.24
N HIS A 75 -6.52 3.27 10.81
CA HIS A 75 -7.82 3.88 10.51
C HIS A 75 -7.96 4.25 9.03
N VAL A 76 -6.94 4.86 8.42
CA VAL A 76 -6.93 5.16 6.97
C VAL A 76 -7.05 3.88 6.14
N ARG A 77 -6.34 2.82 6.54
CA ARG A 77 -6.45 1.49 5.89
C ARG A 77 -7.88 0.95 5.96
N GLU A 78 -8.53 1.04 7.12
CA GLU A 78 -9.92 0.59 7.30
C GLU A 78 -10.90 1.39 6.45
N MET A 79 -10.73 2.71 6.38
CA MET A 79 -11.57 3.57 5.53
C MET A 79 -11.44 3.19 4.05
N GLN A 80 -10.22 2.94 3.57
CA GLN A 80 -9.96 2.46 2.20
C GLN A 80 -10.63 1.10 1.94
N GLU A 81 -10.51 0.17 2.88
CA GLU A 81 -11.10 -1.17 2.76
C GLU A 81 -12.64 -1.12 2.77
N LYS A 82 -13.22 -0.28 3.63
CA LYS A 82 -14.67 -0.01 3.67
C LYS A 82 -15.16 0.58 2.35
N LEU A 83 -14.43 1.54 1.79
CA LEU A 83 -14.75 2.14 0.49
C LEU A 83 -14.68 1.10 -0.64
N ALA A 84 -13.65 0.26 -0.67
CA ALA A 84 -13.52 -0.81 -1.67
C ALA A 84 -14.68 -1.80 -1.58
N ARG A 85 -15.02 -2.27 -0.36
CA ARG A 85 -16.19 -3.13 -0.13
C ARG A 85 -17.50 -2.48 -0.60
N LEU A 86 -17.69 -1.20 -0.30
CA LEU A 86 -18.87 -0.46 -0.71
C LEU A 86 -18.94 -0.37 -2.24
N HIS A 87 -17.84 -0.01 -2.92
CA HIS A 87 -17.79 0.07 -4.36
C HIS A 87 -18.20 -1.25 -5.03
N PHE A 88 -17.62 -2.38 -4.59
CA PHE A 88 -18.00 -3.69 -5.11
C PHE A 88 -19.45 -4.06 -4.77
N GLY A 89 -19.93 -3.75 -3.57
CA GLY A 89 -21.31 -4.04 -3.17
C GLY A 89 -22.34 -3.25 -3.99
N LEU A 90 -22.07 -1.97 -4.25
CA LEU A 90 -22.94 -1.10 -5.03
C LEU A 90 -22.97 -1.48 -6.51
N ASP A 91 -21.83 -1.93 -7.07
CA ASP A 91 -21.73 -2.41 -8.44
C ASP A 91 -22.62 -3.65 -8.67
N VAL A 92 -22.61 -4.59 -7.73
CA VAL A 92 -23.50 -5.78 -7.75
C VAL A 92 -24.99 -5.37 -7.67
N CYS A 93 -25.35 -4.44 -6.79
CA CYS A 93 -26.74 -3.99 -6.62
C CYS A 93 -27.31 -3.27 -7.86
N VAL A 94 -26.48 -2.55 -8.63
CA VAL A 94 -26.94 -1.84 -9.84
C VAL A 94 -27.24 -2.83 -10.98
N GLU A 95 -26.47 -3.91 -11.07
CA GLU A 95 -26.66 -4.90 -12.14
C GLU A 95 -28.02 -5.63 -12.05
N GLU A 96 -28.51 -5.85 -10.84
CA GLU A 96 -29.76 -6.56 -10.55
C GLU A 96 -31.03 -5.70 -10.72
N LEU A 97 -30.90 -4.37 -10.84
CA LEU A 97 -32.04 -3.46 -10.91
C LEU A 97 -32.63 -3.34 -12.33
N PRO A 98 -33.94 -3.06 -12.47
CA PRO A 98 -34.55 -2.73 -13.75
C PRO A 98 -33.90 -1.49 -14.39
N GLN A 99 -33.77 -1.48 -15.72
CA GLN A 99 -33.06 -0.45 -16.47
C GLN A 99 -33.54 0.99 -16.19
N GLU A 100 -34.84 1.17 -15.94
CA GLU A 100 -35.46 2.46 -15.58
C GLU A 100 -34.95 3.02 -14.24
N GLN A 101 -34.55 2.14 -13.32
CA GLN A 101 -34.11 2.51 -11.96
C GLN A 101 -32.59 2.55 -11.83
N LYS A 102 -31.84 1.90 -12.74
CA LYS A 102 -30.37 1.84 -12.71
C LYS A 102 -29.72 3.21 -12.65
N LYS A 103 -30.23 4.20 -13.40
CA LYS A 103 -29.67 5.55 -13.40
C LYS A 103 -29.82 6.23 -12.04
N ALA A 104 -31.04 6.23 -11.48
CA ALA A 104 -31.30 6.84 -10.18
C ALA A 104 -30.55 6.14 -9.04
N ALA A 105 -30.34 4.82 -9.14
CA ALA A 105 -29.50 4.07 -8.21
C ALA A 105 -28.02 4.41 -8.37
N ALA A 106 -27.51 4.50 -9.61
CA ALA A 106 -26.13 4.86 -9.89
C ALA A 106 -25.78 6.27 -9.38
N ASP A 107 -26.69 7.23 -9.55
CA ASP A 107 -26.51 8.61 -9.05
C ASP A 107 -26.36 8.60 -7.52
N ARG A 108 -27.26 7.89 -6.80
CA ARG A 108 -27.18 7.74 -5.33
C ARG A 108 -25.91 7.01 -4.87
N ASN A 109 -25.48 6.01 -5.63
CA ASN A 109 -24.28 5.24 -5.34
C ASN A 109 -23.03 6.11 -5.48
N LEU A 110 -22.98 6.95 -6.52
CA LEU A 110 -21.90 7.89 -6.73
C LEU A 110 -21.83 8.90 -5.58
N ASP A 111 -22.96 9.44 -5.14
CA ASP A 111 -23.00 10.37 -3.99
C ASP A 111 -22.41 9.73 -2.72
N GLN A 112 -22.76 8.47 -2.44
CA GLN A 112 -22.20 7.74 -1.30
C GLN A 112 -20.69 7.51 -1.42
N LEU A 113 -20.21 7.13 -2.60
CA LEU A 113 -18.78 6.94 -2.85
C LEU A 113 -17.99 8.24 -2.71
N LEU A 114 -18.54 9.34 -3.22
CA LEU A 114 -17.92 10.67 -3.11
C LEU A 114 -17.83 11.13 -1.65
N ALA A 115 -18.90 10.93 -0.86
CA ALA A 115 -18.89 11.28 0.57
C ALA A 115 -17.83 10.50 1.35
N HIS A 116 -17.70 9.18 1.12
CA HIS A 116 -16.66 8.38 1.76
C HIS A 116 -15.24 8.72 1.29
N LEU A 117 -15.07 9.09 0.02
CA LEU A 117 -13.79 9.59 -0.50
C LEU A 117 -13.39 10.92 0.12
N GLU A 118 -14.34 11.83 0.32
CA GLU A 118 -14.10 13.12 0.97
C GLU A 118 -13.67 12.94 2.43
N GLU A 119 -14.34 12.03 3.16
CA GLU A 119 -13.99 11.66 4.53
C GLU A 119 -12.56 11.10 4.60
N LEU A 120 -12.23 10.15 3.72
CA LEU A 120 -10.90 9.54 3.63
C LEU A 120 -9.82 10.59 3.30
N SER A 121 -10.09 11.45 2.32
CA SER A 121 -9.20 12.54 1.93
C SER A 121 -8.91 13.47 3.11
N SER A 122 -9.95 13.83 3.87
CA SER A 122 -9.83 14.65 5.07
C SER A 122 -8.98 13.98 6.15
N SER A 123 -9.12 12.65 6.34
CA SER A 123 -8.31 11.89 7.30
C SER A 123 -6.83 11.86 6.90
N ILE A 124 -6.52 11.71 5.60
CA ILE A 124 -5.15 11.74 5.09
C ILE A 124 -4.55 13.14 5.21
N GLN A 125 -5.31 14.18 4.90
CA GLN A 125 -4.84 15.56 5.06
C GLN A 125 -4.49 15.89 6.52
N LYS A 126 -5.28 15.40 7.48
CA LYS A 126 -4.97 15.55 8.92
C LYS A 126 -3.64 14.89 9.29
N LEU A 127 -3.29 13.76 8.67
CA LEU A 127 -1.99 13.11 8.88
C LEU A 127 -0.81 13.95 8.38
N HIS A 128 -1.00 14.75 7.32
CA HIS A 128 0.04 15.62 6.77
C HIS A 128 0.15 17.00 7.48
N LEU A 129 -0.82 17.37 8.32
CA LEU A 129 -0.86 18.65 9.07
C LEU A 129 -0.29 18.54 10.50
N ALA A 130 -0.48 17.38 11.14
CA ALA A 130 0.57 16.80 11.98
C ALA A 130 1.87 16.71 11.12
N GLU A 131 3.08 16.41 11.55
CA GLU A 131 4.31 16.50 10.70
C GLU A 131 4.76 17.93 10.32
N SER A 132 3.86 18.89 10.06
CA SER A 132 4.22 20.30 9.76
C SER A 132 4.03 21.28 10.93
N SER A 133 3.62 20.78 12.09
CA SER A 133 3.39 21.56 13.32
C SER A 133 4.66 21.66 14.19
N ASP A 134 5.80 22.08 13.63
CA ASP A 134 6.95 22.49 14.44
C ASP A 134 6.86 23.99 14.74
N PRO A 135 6.59 24.42 16.00
CA PRO A 135 7.09 25.68 16.47
C PRO A 135 8.60 25.51 16.73
N GLU A 136 9.42 25.94 15.77
CA GLU A 136 10.78 26.36 16.10
C GLU A 136 10.72 27.57 17.05
N ASP A 137 10.54 27.34 18.36
CA ASP A 137 11.07 28.23 19.41
C ASP A 137 10.97 27.60 20.82
N ALA A 138 12.13 27.45 21.47
CA ALA A 138 12.41 27.65 22.90
C ALA A 138 13.38 26.61 23.51
N ALA A 139 14.69 26.87 23.39
CA ALA A 139 15.70 26.86 24.48
C ALA A 139 17.13 26.98 23.93
#